data_AF-A0A967CDT5-F1
#
_entry.id   AF-A0A967CDT5-F1
#
_cell.length_a   1.000
_cell.length_b   1.000
_cell.length_c   1.000
_cell.angle_alpha   90.00
_cell.angle_beta   90.00
_cell.angle_gamma   90.00
#
_symmetry.space_group_name_H-M   'P 1'
#
loop_
_entity.id
_entity.type
_entity.pdbx_description
1 polymer ?
#
loop_
_entity_poly.entity_id
_entity_poly.type
_entity_poly.pdbx_seq_one_letter_code
_entity_poly.pdbx_strand_id
1 'polypeptide(L)'
;MTAEFERYLALSGGVGGAKLALGLSRSLGTGQLTVLVNTGDDFEHLGLRICPDLDSLIYALSGLSNQAVGWGQRDETWQCLDALAKLGGENWFRLGDRDLATHILRSEWLRAGQNLTEVTTKLCAALEIKTEVLPMSNDPVATEIICQSGQSLSFQHYFVRERCEPPIQDVRFKGIDQAALNPKAAALLG
;
A
#
# COMPACT_ATOMS: atom_id res chain seq x y z
N MET A 1 -8.47 36.33 -15.71
CA MET A 1 -9.24 35.23 -15.10
C MET A 1 -8.30 34.03 -15.06
N THR A 2 -7.66 33.78 -13.92
CA THR A 2 -6.99 32.50 -13.68
C THR A 2 -8.09 31.45 -13.65
N ALA A 3 -8.07 30.51 -14.60
CA ALA A 3 -8.96 29.35 -14.52
C ALA A 3 -8.75 28.72 -13.15
N GLU A 4 -9.82 28.59 -12.36
CA GLU A 4 -9.78 27.85 -11.11
C GLU A 4 -9.36 26.41 -11.46
N PHE A 5 -8.16 26.02 -11.04
CA PHE A 5 -7.66 24.67 -11.24
C PHE A 5 -8.40 23.79 -10.24
N GLU A 6 -9.44 23.10 -10.71
CA GLU A 6 -10.14 22.11 -9.88
C GLU A 6 -9.15 21.01 -9.50
N ARG A 7 -9.05 20.78 -8.18
CA ARG A 7 -8.23 19.73 -7.57
C ARG A 7 -9.15 18.68 -6.95
N TYR A 8 -8.77 17.43 -7.14
CA TYR A 8 -9.52 16.25 -6.73
C TYR A 8 -8.69 15.43 -5.76
N LEU A 9 -9.27 15.12 -4.60
CA LEU A 9 -8.71 14.19 -3.63
C LEU A 9 -9.52 12.88 -3.69
N ALA A 10 -8.87 11.79 -4.09
CA ALA A 10 -9.48 10.46 -4.09
C ALA A 10 -8.95 9.64 -2.90
N LEU A 11 -9.84 9.00 -2.15
CA LEU A 11 -9.47 7.99 -1.16
C LEU A 11 -9.35 6.63 -1.85
N SER A 12 -8.27 5.89 -1.58
CA SER A 12 -8.00 4.60 -2.21
C SER A 12 -7.58 3.54 -1.20
N GLY A 13 -8.13 2.33 -1.37
CA GLY A 13 -7.71 1.12 -0.68
C GLY A 13 -7.98 -0.09 -1.58
N GLY A 14 -7.10 -1.09 -1.50
CA GLY A 14 -7.11 -2.29 -2.32
C GLY A 14 -7.04 -2.06 -3.84
N VAL A 15 -7.21 -3.16 -4.56
CA VAL A 15 -7.18 -3.22 -6.04
C VAL A 15 -8.30 -2.38 -6.67
N GLY A 16 -9.48 -2.33 -6.02
CA GLY A 16 -10.62 -1.54 -6.50
C GLY A 16 -10.32 -0.05 -6.51
N GLY A 17 -9.76 0.48 -5.41
CA GLY A 17 -9.34 1.88 -5.31
C GLY A 17 -8.26 2.22 -6.34
N ALA A 18 -7.26 1.34 -6.50
CA ALA A 18 -6.20 1.51 -7.49
C ALA A 18 -6.73 1.63 -8.94
N LYS A 19 -7.71 0.78 -9.31
CA LYS A 19 -8.34 0.83 -10.64
C LYS A 19 -9.14 2.13 -10.86
N LEU A 20 -9.89 2.57 -9.86
CA LEU A 20 -10.63 3.84 -9.92
C LEU A 20 -9.66 5.02 -10.08
N ALA A 21 -8.61 5.07 -9.24
CA ALA A 21 -7.59 6.11 -9.29
C ALA A 21 -6.88 6.17 -10.65
N LEU A 22 -6.59 5.01 -11.27
CA LEU A 22 -6.05 4.94 -12.62
C LEU A 22 -7.01 5.50 -13.69
N GLY A 23 -8.32 5.24 -13.55
CA GLY A 23 -9.33 5.83 -14.43
C GLY A 23 -9.41 7.35 -14.29
N LEU A 24 -9.39 7.84 -13.06
CA LEU A 24 -9.37 9.27 -12.74
C LEU A 24 -8.10 9.94 -13.29
N SER A 25 -6.92 9.33 -13.11
CA SER A 25 -5.65 9.91 -13.58
C SER A 25 -5.55 10.02 -15.10
N ARG A 26 -6.34 9.23 -15.84
CA ARG A 26 -6.45 9.31 -17.30
C ARG A 26 -7.48 10.34 -17.77
N SER A 27 -8.47 10.64 -16.93
CA SER A 27 -9.59 11.53 -17.26
C SER A 27 -9.32 12.96 -16.82
N LEU A 28 -8.53 13.13 -15.76
CA LEU A 28 -8.15 14.43 -15.20
C LEU A 28 -6.80 14.89 -15.77
N GLY A 29 -6.62 16.20 -15.83
CA GLY A 29 -5.36 16.82 -16.24
C GLY A 29 -4.23 16.53 -15.24
N THR A 30 -2.99 16.65 -15.73
CA THR A 30 -1.79 16.47 -14.89
C THR A 30 -1.83 17.46 -13.71
N GLY A 31 -1.61 16.95 -12.49
CA GLY A 31 -1.62 17.74 -11.26
C GLY A 31 -3.01 18.03 -10.68
N GLN A 32 -4.09 17.54 -11.31
CA GLN A 32 -5.45 17.72 -10.76
C GLN A 32 -5.84 16.65 -9.76
N LEU A 33 -5.17 15.50 -9.74
CA LEU A 33 -5.51 14.37 -8.87
C LEU A 33 -4.42 14.12 -7.82
N THR A 34 -4.83 14.12 -6.56
CA THR A 34 -4.09 13.54 -5.44
C THR A 34 -4.86 12.31 -4.93
N VAL A 35 -4.15 11.23 -4.66
CA VAL A 35 -4.74 9.99 -4.11
C VAL A 35 -4.21 9.77 -2.69
N LEU A 36 -5.13 9.72 -1.73
CA LEU A 36 -4.83 9.40 -0.33
C LEU A 36 -5.10 7.91 -0.11
N VAL A 37 -4.06 7.17 0.27
CA VAL A 37 -4.05 5.71 0.27
C VAL A 37 -4.08 5.15 1.68
N ASN A 38 -4.93 4.16 1.91
CA ASN A 38 -4.97 3.40 3.15
C ASN A 38 -3.58 2.83 3.51
N THR A 39 -3.20 2.94 4.78
CA THR A 39 -1.98 2.33 5.35
C THR A 39 -2.28 1.32 6.46
N GLY A 40 -3.57 1.06 6.75
CA GLY A 40 -4.01 0.12 7.78
C GLY A 40 -3.61 -1.33 7.49
N ASP A 41 -3.33 -1.64 6.23
CA ASP A 41 -2.96 -2.99 5.79
C ASP A 41 -1.44 -3.18 5.74
N ASP A 42 -0.68 -2.13 6.05
CA ASP A 42 0.76 -2.17 6.02
C ASP A 42 1.31 -3.00 7.20
N PHE A 43 2.28 -3.86 6.94
CA PHE A 43 2.84 -4.76 7.94
C PHE A 43 4.33 -5.03 7.69
N GLU A 44 4.96 -5.75 8.60
CA GLU A 44 6.32 -6.25 8.43
C GLU A 44 6.29 -7.74 8.06
N HIS A 45 7.07 -8.11 7.06
CA HIS A 45 7.27 -9.50 6.67
C HIS A 45 8.71 -9.67 6.18
N LEU A 46 9.39 -10.73 6.63
CA LEU A 46 10.79 -11.00 6.27
C LEU A 46 11.74 -9.82 6.58
N GLY A 47 11.44 -9.03 7.61
CA GLY A 47 12.20 -7.82 7.96
C GLY A 47 12.03 -6.64 7.00
N LEU A 48 11.03 -6.71 6.12
CA LEU A 48 10.69 -5.69 5.15
C LEU A 48 9.34 -5.05 5.46
N ARG A 49 9.23 -3.75 5.24
CA ARG A 49 7.98 -3.00 5.30
C ARG A 49 7.20 -3.19 4.00
N ILE A 50 6.00 -3.75 4.10
CA ILE A 50 5.08 -3.96 2.99
C ILE A 50 3.90 -2.99 3.14
N CYS A 51 3.51 -2.35 2.04
CA CYS A 51 2.41 -1.40 2.01
C CYS A 51 1.44 -1.75 0.88
N PRO A 52 0.58 -2.76 1.05
CA PRO A 52 -0.13 -3.41 -0.05
C PRO A 52 -0.99 -2.48 -0.90
N ASP A 53 -1.66 -1.50 -0.28
CA ASP A 53 -2.54 -0.57 -0.98
C ASP A 53 -1.75 0.51 -1.74
N LEU A 54 -0.65 1.00 -1.15
CA LEU A 54 0.30 1.88 -1.84
C LEU A 54 0.93 1.17 -3.03
N ASP A 55 1.41 -0.06 -2.84
CA ASP A 55 2.04 -0.87 -3.88
C ASP A 55 1.06 -1.15 -5.02
N SER A 56 -0.17 -1.55 -4.71
CA SER A 56 -1.23 -1.77 -5.70
C SER A 56 -1.51 -0.51 -6.54
N LEU A 57 -1.60 0.65 -5.91
CA LEU A 57 -1.81 1.91 -6.63
C LEU A 57 -0.60 2.30 -7.49
N ILE A 58 0.62 2.20 -6.93
CA ILE A 58 1.86 2.50 -7.64
C ILE A 58 1.98 1.61 -8.88
N TYR A 59 1.71 0.30 -8.76
CA TYR A 59 1.74 -0.63 -9.89
C TYR A 59 0.63 -0.37 -10.89
N ALA A 60 -0.55 0.10 -10.47
CA ALA A 60 -1.61 0.48 -11.40
C ALA A 60 -1.22 1.72 -12.22
N LEU A 61 -0.71 2.76 -11.56
CA LEU A 61 -0.35 4.03 -12.19
C LEU A 61 0.89 3.92 -13.09
N SER A 62 1.85 3.06 -12.74
CA SER A 62 3.05 2.78 -13.56
C SER A 62 2.82 1.78 -14.70
N GLY A 63 1.64 1.14 -14.76
CA GLY A 63 1.36 0.09 -15.75
C GLY A 63 2.08 -1.23 -15.47
N LEU A 64 2.56 -1.45 -14.24
CA LEU A 64 3.23 -2.67 -13.81
C LEU A 64 2.29 -3.71 -13.18
N SER A 65 1.03 -3.36 -12.89
CA SER A 65 0.07 -4.28 -12.26
C SER A 65 -0.09 -5.60 -13.04
N ASN A 66 -0.09 -6.72 -12.31
CA ASN A 66 -0.47 -8.00 -12.88
C ASN A 66 -1.99 -8.11 -12.99
N GLN A 67 -2.52 -7.85 -14.18
CA GLN A 67 -3.96 -7.91 -14.42
C GLN A 67 -4.53 -9.33 -14.43
N ALA A 68 -3.70 -10.36 -14.64
CA ALA A 68 -4.15 -11.74 -14.74
C ALA A 68 -4.52 -12.34 -13.37
N VAL A 69 -3.70 -12.07 -12.34
CA VAL A 69 -3.94 -12.57 -10.98
C VAL A 69 -4.55 -11.50 -10.06
N GLY A 70 -4.48 -10.22 -10.47
CA GLY A 70 -5.12 -9.10 -9.78
C GLY A 70 -4.31 -8.46 -8.66
N TRP A 71 -3.09 -8.93 -8.40
CA TRP A 71 -2.19 -8.42 -7.35
C TRP A 71 -0.73 -8.55 -7.80
N GLY A 72 0.17 -7.76 -7.19
CA GLY A 72 1.60 -7.77 -7.51
C GLY A 72 1.94 -7.23 -8.90
N GLN A 73 3.20 -7.40 -9.29
CA GLN A 73 3.72 -6.93 -10.57
C GLN A 73 3.60 -7.97 -11.69
N ARG A 74 3.46 -7.50 -12.93
CA ARG A 74 3.51 -8.34 -14.14
C ARG A 74 4.93 -8.88 -14.35
N ASP A 75 4.99 -10.05 -15.00
CA ASP A 75 6.23 -10.77 -15.32
C ASP A 75 7.13 -11.00 -14.10
N GLU A 76 6.50 -11.35 -12.97
CA GLU A 76 7.18 -11.70 -11.74
C GLU A 76 7.79 -13.09 -11.77
N THR A 77 8.88 -13.24 -11.03
CA THR A 77 9.48 -14.54 -10.70
C THR A 77 9.45 -14.75 -9.18
N TRP A 78 9.62 -16.00 -8.75
CA TRP A 78 9.47 -16.41 -7.35
C TRP A 78 10.73 -17.06 -6.79
N GLN A 79 11.89 -16.78 -7.40
CA GLN A 79 13.12 -17.52 -7.11
C GLN A 79 13.60 -17.27 -5.68
N CYS A 80 13.48 -16.03 -5.20
CA CYS A 80 13.83 -15.70 -3.81
C CYS A 80 12.93 -16.43 -2.82
N LEU A 81 11.61 -16.41 -3.05
CA LEU A 81 10.63 -17.07 -2.18
C LEU A 81 10.82 -18.59 -2.15
N ASP A 82 11.10 -19.21 -3.31
CA ASP A 82 11.39 -20.63 -3.42
C ASP A 82 12.67 -21.02 -2.66
N ALA A 83 13.72 -20.21 -2.75
CA ALA A 83 14.94 -20.41 -1.98
C ALA A 83 14.71 -20.23 -0.47
N LEU A 84 13.93 -19.22 -0.09
CA LEU A 84 13.57 -18.96 1.30
C LEU A 84 12.79 -20.13 1.92
N ALA A 85 11.83 -20.68 1.20
CA ALA A 85 11.06 -21.85 1.64
C ALA A 85 11.97 -23.08 1.85
N LYS A 86 12.96 -23.31 0.97
CA LYS A 86 13.94 -24.40 1.12
C LYS A 86 14.81 -24.25 2.37
N LEU A 87 15.01 -23.02 2.86
CA LEU A 87 15.73 -22.73 4.08
C LEU A 87 14.84 -22.75 5.34
N GLY A 88 13.54 -23.04 5.20
CA GLY A 88 12.58 -23.08 6.31
C GLY A 88 11.95 -21.72 6.65
N GLY A 89 12.08 -20.73 5.77
CA GLY A 89 11.41 -19.44 5.93
C GLY A 89 9.92 -19.47 5.57
N GLU A 90 9.20 -18.44 5.99
CA GLU A 90 7.77 -18.28 5.69
C GLU A 90 7.54 -17.96 4.20
N ASN A 91 6.46 -18.49 3.63
CA ASN A 91 6.06 -18.23 2.24
C ASN A 91 4.54 -18.01 2.06
N TRP A 92 3.81 -17.79 3.16
CA TRP A 92 2.36 -17.60 3.15
C TRP A 92 1.96 -16.28 2.47
N PHE A 93 2.82 -15.26 2.51
CA PHE A 93 2.68 -14.03 1.75
C PHE A 93 3.66 -14.05 0.58
N ARG A 94 3.13 -14.06 -0.64
CA ARG A 94 3.96 -14.22 -1.84
C ARG A 94 4.55 -12.87 -2.25
N LEU A 95 5.85 -12.73 -2.07
CA LEU A 95 6.64 -11.60 -2.60
C LEU A 95 7.42 -12.04 -3.83
N GLY A 96 7.17 -11.35 -4.95
CA GLY A 96 7.88 -11.60 -6.19
C GLY A 96 9.25 -10.92 -6.19
N ASP A 97 10.14 -11.35 -7.08
CA ASP A 97 11.52 -10.86 -7.15
C ASP A 97 11.59 -9.35 -7.51
N ARG A 98 10.66 -8.83 -8.32
CA ARG A 98 10.58 -7.38 -8.62
C ARG A 98 9.92 -6.59 -7.49
N ASP A 99 8.93 -7.18 -6.82
CA ASP A 99 8.21 -6.62 -5.68
C ASP A 99 9.16 -6.41 -4.50
N LEU A 100 10.04 -7.40 -4.27
CA LEU A 100 11.10 -7.33 -3.26
C LEU A 100 11.99 -6.08 -3.42
N ALA A 101 12.29 -5.64 -4.64
CA ALA A 101 13.07 -4.42 -4.85
C ALA A 101 12.37 -3.18 -4.24
N THR A 102 11.05 -3.10 -4.39
CA THR A 102 10.23 -2.02 -3.80
C THR A 102 10.32 -2.05 -2.28
N HIS A 103 10.16 -3.23 -1.69
CA HIS A 103 10.16 -3.40 -0.24
C HIS A 103 11.54 -3.21 0.39
N ILE A 104 12.62 -3.65 -0.28
CA ILE A 104 14.00 -3.43 0.14
C ILE A 104 14.29 -1.92 0.22
N LEU A 105 14.04 -1.18 -0.86
CA LEU A 105 14.31 0.27 -0.90
C LEU A 105 13.43 1.04 0.08
N ARG A 106 12.13 0.71 0.17
CA ARG A 106 11.23 1.30 1.18
C ARG A 106 11.79 1.11 2.58
N SER A 107 12.14 -0.12 2.93
CA SER A 107 12.62 -0.45 4.28
C SER A 107 13.96 0.21 4.58
N GLU A 108 14.86 0.28 3.61
CA GLU A 108 16.13 1.00 3.74
C GLU A 108 15.91 2.48 4.03
N TRP A 109 15.07 3.15 3.24
CA TRP A 109 14.82 4.58 3.39
C TRP A 109 14.07 4.93 4.67
N LEU A 110 13.11 4.10 5.10
CA LEU A 110 12.45 4.26 6.40
C LEU A 110 13.46 4.12 7.56
N ARG A 111 14.35 3.11 7.49
CA ARG A 111 15.44 2.96 8.49
C ARG A 111 16.43 4.12 8.48
N ALA A 112 16.61 4.77 7.33
CA ALA A 112 17.40 5.99 7.21
C ALA A 112 16.69 7.25 7.74
N GLY A 113 15.49 7.12 8.32
CA GLY A 113 14.76 8.20 8.98
C GLY A 113 13.80 8.98 8.06
N GLN A 114 13.63 8.57 6.80
CA GLN A 114 12.59 9.14 5.95
C GLN A 114 11.20 8.65 6.41
N ASN A 115 10.19 9.47 6.22
CA ASN A 115 8.80 9.09 6.47
C ASN A 115 8.15 8.41 5.24
N LEU A 116 6.97 7.82 5.43
CA LEU A 116 6.29 7.06 4.38
C LEU A 116 5.87 7.91 3.17
N THR A 117 5.59 9.20 3.38
CA THR A 117 5.30 10.15 2.30
C THR A 117 6.51 10.37 1.41
N GLU A 118 7.69 10.60 2.00
CA GLU A 118 8.95 10.79 1.27
C GLU A 118 9.32 9.53 0.48
N VAL A 119 9.20 8.36 1.11
CA VAL A 119 9.48 7.07 0.47
C VAL A 119 8.53 6.81 -0.70
N THR A 120 7.23 7.00 -0.49
CA THR A 120 6.22 6.86 -1.56
C THR A 120 6.50 7.83 -2.71
N THR A 121 6.87 9.07 -2.41
CA THR A 121 7.22 10.08 -3.43
C THR A 121 8.42 9.63 -4.27
N LYS A 122 9.46 9.07 -3.65
CA LYS A 122 10.65 8.57 -4.37
C LYS A 122 10.34 7.37 -5.25
N LEU A 123 9.54 6.43 -4.76
CA LEU A 123 9.07 5.29 -5.56
C LEU A 123 8.25 5.76 -6.77
N CYS A 124 7.33 6.70 -6.57
CA CYS A 124 6.52 7.27 -7.66
C CYS A 124 7.40 7.97 -8.71
N ALA A 125 8.39 8.75 -8.28
CA ALA A 125 9.31 9.44 -9.18
C ALA A 125 10.15 8.46 -10.01
N ALA A 126 10.66 7.39 -9.38
CA ALA A 126 11.45 6.36 -10.08
C ALA A 126 10.64 5.58 -11.13
N LEU A 127 9.31 5.55 -10.99
CA LEU A 127 8.37 4.91 -11.91
C LEU A 127 7.63 5.91 -12.80
N GLU A 128 8.10 7.16 -12.86
CA GLU A 128 7.54 8.24 -13.70
C GLU A 128 6.05 8.52 -13.47
N ILE A 129 5.56 8.25 -12.26
CA ILE A 129 4.17 8.50 -11.87
C ILE A 129 3.96 10.00 -11.62
N LYS A 130 3.04 10.61 -12.37
CA LYS A 130 2.72 12.05 -12.28
C LYS A 130 1.63 12.38 -11.26
N THR A 131 0.79 11.41 -10.91
CA THR A 131 -0.27 11.57 -9.90
C THR A 131 0.37 11.67 -8.51
N GLU A 132 -0.07 12.61 -7.68
CA GLU A 132 0.42 12.66 -6.30
C GLU A 132 -0.21 11.52 -5.49
N VAL A 133 0.65 10.66 -4.93
CA VAL A 133 0.23 9.54 -4.08
C VAL A 133 0.69 9.82 -2.66
N LEU A 134 -0.27 9.87 -1.73
CA LEU A 134 -0.03 10.15 -0.32
C LEU A 134 -0.49 8.96 0.52
N PRO A 135 0.33 8.44 1.46
CA PRO A 135 -0.21 7.59 2.51
C PRO A 135 -1.19 8.38 3.38
N MET A 136 -2.24 7.74 3.90
CA MET A 136 -3.23 8.41 4.77
C MET A 136 -2.60 9.01 6.02
N SER A 137 -1.54 8.39 6.52
CA SER A 137 -0.72 8.87 7.64
C SER A 137 0.73 8.46 7.45
N ASN A 138 1.66 9.20 8.06
CA ASN A 138 3.04 8.74 8.24
C ASN A 138 3.19 7.90 9.52
N ASP A 139 2.20 7.95 10.41
CA ASP A 139 2.18 7.21 11.66
C ASP A 139 1.68 5.78 11.41
N PRO A 140 2.15 4.79 12.20
CA PRO A 140 1.73 3.42 12.05
C PRO A 140 0.26 3.25 12.49
N VAL A 141 -0.56 2.78 11.56
CA VAL A 141 -1.92 2.31 11.81
C VAL A 141 -2.01 0.88 11.29
N ALA A 142 -2.57 -0.03 12.08
CA ALA A 142 -2.73 -1.43 11.68
C ALA A 142 -4.16 -1.92 11.94
N THR A 143 -4.76 -2.50 10.90
CA THR A 143 -6.05 -3.20 10.98
C THR A 143 -5.83 -4.56 11.64
N GLU A 144 -6.45 -4.74 12.82
CA GLU A 144 -6.46 -5.98 13.59
C GLU A 144 -7.84 -6.63 13.55
N ILE A 145 -7.87 -7.91 13.19
CA ILE A 145 -9.08 -8.73 13.15
C ILE A 145 -9.15 -9.56 14.43
N ILE A 146 -10.17 -9.30 15.24
CA ILE A 146 -10.43 -10.06 16.47
C ILE A 146 -11.37 -11.19 16.12
N CYS A 147 -10.89 -12.42 16.25
CA CYS A 147 -11.68 -13.62 15.97
C CYS A 147 -12.50 -14.04 17.20
N GLN A 148 -13.62 -14.75 16.98
CA GLN A 148 -14.46 -15.28 18.07
C GLN A 148 -13.73 -16.28 18.98
N SER A 149 -12.62 -16.87 18.52
CA SER A 149 -11.71 -17.68 19.33
C SER A 149 -10.93 -16.88 20.38
N GLY A 150 -10.96 -15.55 20.32
CA GLY A 150 -10.13 -14.64 21.10
C GLY A 150 -8.77 -14.31 20.46
N GLN A 151 -8.44 -14.93 19.32
CA GLN A 151 -7.21 -14.62 18.58
C GLN A 151 -7.30 -13.25 17.90
N SER A 152 -6.23 -12.45 18.00
CA SER A 152 -6.04 -11.23 17.22
C SER A 152 -5.08 -11.49 16.06
N LEU A 153 -5.49 -11.15 14.85
CA LEU A 153 -4.71 -11.32 13.62
C LEU A 153 -4.48 -9.97 12.94
N SER A 154 -3.32 -9.77 12.32
CA SER A 154 -3.19 -8.69 11.35
C SER A 154 -4.10 -8.96 10.16
N PHE A 155 -4.57 -7.91 9.50
CA PHE A 155 -5.46 -8.05 8.34
C PHE A 155 -4.88 -8.99 7.26
N GLN A 156 -3.59 -8.87 6.93
CA GLN A 156 -2.96 -9.72 5.91
C GLN A 156 -2.85 -11.20 6.35
N HIS A 157 -2.62 -11.47 7.64
CA HIS A 157 -2.70 -12.85 8.13
C HIS A 157 -4.12 -13.40 8.00
N TYR A 158 -5.13 -12.64 8.43
CA TYR A 158 -6.52 -13.06 8.30
C TYR A 158 -6.94 -13.28 6.83
N PHE A 159 -6.61 -12.33 5.97
CA PHE A 159 -7.05 -12.28 4.58
C PHE A 159 -6.30 -13.29 3.69
N VAL A 160 -4.97 -13.35 3.79
CA VAL A 160 -4.13 -14.16 2.89
C VAL A 160 -3.86 -15.54 3.47
N ARG A 161 -3.36 -15.61 4.71
CA ARG A 161 -2.92 -16.88 5.31
C ARG A 161 -4.10 -17.73 5.76
N GLU A 162 -5.01 -17.13 6.52
CA GLU A 162 -6.21 -17.82 7.06
C GLU A 162 -7.42 -17.75 6.11
N ARG A 163 -7.27 -17.11 4.95
CA ARG A 163 -8.28 -17.07 3.85
C ARG A 163 -9.67 -16.62 4.28
N CYS A 164 -9.75 -15.71 5.25
CA CYS A 164 -11.00 -15.23 5.84
C CYS A 164 -11.86 -16.34 6.46
N GLU A 165 -11.29 -17.48 6.83
CA GLU A 165 -12.02 -18.61 7.41
C GLU A 165 -12.39 -18.40 8.89
N PRO A 166 -11.52 -17.86 9.77
CA PRO A 166 -11.87 -17.65 11.16
C PRO A 166 -13.07 -16.69 11.35
N PRO A 167 -14.08 -17.02 12.16
CA PRO A 167 -15.19 -16.10 12.41
C PRO A 167 -14.75 -14.81 13.10
N ILE A 168 -15.08 -13.65 12.51
CA ILE A 168 -14.79 -12.33 13.08
C ILE A 168 -15.75 -12.02 14.24
N GLN A 169 -15.20 -11.42 15.29
CA GLN A 169 -15.91 -10.78 16.38
C GLN A 169 -15.87 -9.25 16.28
N ASP A 170 -14.71 -8.68 15.96
CA ASP A 170 -14.48 -7.23 15.97
C ASP A 170 -13.33 -6.84 15.02
N VAL A 171 -13.29 -5.56 14.61
CA VAL A 171 -12.20 -4.98 13.82
C VAL A 171 -11.67 -3.76 14.54
N ARG A 172 -10.36 -3.71 14.77
CA ARG A 172 -9.70 -2.62 15.51
C ARG A 172 -8.62 -1.98 14.67
N PHE A 173 -8.38 -0.69 14.91
CA PHE A 173 -7.34 0.08 14.24
C PHE A 173 -6.29 0.50 15.25
N LYS A 174 -5.25 -0.34 15.40
CA LYS A 174 -4.19 -0.09 16.36
C LYS A 174 -3.38 1.13 15.94
N GLY A 175 -3.25 2.10 16.85
CA GLY A 175 -2.50 3.35 16.63
C GLY A 175 -3.32 4.50 16.04
N ILE A 176 -4.58 4.28 15.64
CA ILE A 176 -5.39 5.31 14.97
C ILE A 176 -5.59 6.57 15.81
N ASP A 177 -5.76 6.42 17.13
CA ASP A 177 -6.01 7.54 18.05
C ASP A 177 -4.78 8.45 18.23
N GLN A 178 -3.58 7.95 17.90
CA GLN A 178 -2.33 8.72 17.94
C GLN A 178 -1.87 9.19 16.56
N ALA A 179 -2.46 8.63 15.50
CA ALA A 179 -2.06 8.93 14.13
C ALA A 179 -2.59 10.30 13.68
N ALA A 180 -1.73 11.07 13.02
CA ALA A 180 -2.11 12.29 12.35
C ALA A 180 -2.47 12.02 10.89
N LEU A 181 -3.47 12.73 10.36
CA LEU A 181 -3.70 12.81 8.93
C LEU A 181 -2.43 13.33 8.25
N ASN A 182 -2.10 12.77 7.07
CA ASN A 182 -0.98 13.24 6.27
C ASN A 182 -1.03 14.77 6.10
N PRO A 183 0.04 15.51 6.46
CA PRO A 183 0.04 16.98 6.42
C PRO A 183 -0.30 17.56 5.05
N LYS A 184 0.14 16.90 3.96
CA LYS A 184 -0.21 17.33 2.60
C LYS A 184 -1.68 17.13 2.29
N ALA A 185 -2.27 16.02 2.75
CA ALA A 185 -3.69 15.75 2.57
C ALA A 185 -4.56 16.70 3.41
N ALA A 186 -4.15 16.99 4.65
CA ALA A 186 -4.81 17.96 5.51
C ALA A 186 -4.87 19.35 4.85
N ALA A 187 -3.79 19.78 4.17
CA ALA A 187 -3.73 21.04 3.45
C ALA A 187 -4.63 21.11 2.19
N LEU A 188 -5.15 19.97 1.70
CA LEU A 188 -6.11 19.94 0.59
C LEU A 188 -7.57 20.07 1.06
N LEU A 189 -7.83 19.88 2.37
CA LEU A 189 -9.17 19.89 2.95
C LEU A 189 -9.54 21.21 3.63
N GLY A 190 -8.59 22.13 3.79
CA GLY A 190 -8.78 23.49 4.35
C GLY A 190 -8.48 24.58 3.34
#